data_AF-H9DUD9-F1
#
_entry.id   AF-H9DUD9-F1
#
_cell.length_a   1.000
_cell.length_b   1.000
_cell.length_c   1.000
_cell.angle_alpha   90.00
_cell.angle_beta   90.00
_cell.angle_gamma   90.00
#
_symmetry.space_group_name_H-M   'P 1'
#
loop_
_entity.id
_entity.type
_entity.pdbx_description
1 polymer ?
#
loop_
_entity_poly.entity_id
_entity_poly.type
_entity_poly.pdbx_seq_one_letter_code
_entity_poly.pdbx_strand_id
1 'polypeptide(L)'
;AIYWIVSYSILVFCFFELAMINQASEAKTKILINYFFLIGVFALILFAGIRGPDSGMDDSQYVGFFHDFSRQTGMTGYQAVANIYRYENFFMVLAWVASCFTHESYFFLLFISFIAVSTNAWVYKKYSPLILCSLCLYSAHLFINKDMNQIRFGLCSAFAIAFICSLVARNYLLALLFIVLSTQSHSTGYTIVMIIPFFFIRERKYLPLVLVIASIPLGIIGGKKLFLDSLGIVPVLGERAASYSGTNFDTTSPVFGLANLKNIAFIGAFTLYYFRKGIMKEDRFVYILLIAYSIGAAVRITFSDFSIFGGRVGNLFLHTEPLLFAFLMLRIRNLLLNFFMLFSITTYYLAYNTILSAQSIMGYSVAPLFRIFS
;
A
#
# COMPACT_ATOMS: atom_id res chain seq x y z
N ALA A 1 -4.82 16.40 -12.41
CA ALA A 1 -6.07 16.10 -13.14
C ALA A 1 -6.16 14.63 -13.58
N ILE A 2 -5.17 14.07 -14.28
CA ILE A 2 -5.29 12.73 -14.89
C ILE A 2 -5.51 11.61 -13.85
N TYR A 3 -4.81 11.64 -12.71
CA TYR A 3 -5.04 10.68 -11.60
C TYR A 3 -6.50 10.63 -11.12
N TRP A 4 -7.18 11.77 -11.11
CA TRP A 4 -8.57 11.89 -10.69
C TRP A 4 -9.49 11.26 -11.73
N ILE A 5 -9.23 11.47 -13.02
CA ILE A 5 -9.97 10.87 -14.12
C ILE A 5 -9.87 9.34 -14.06
N VAL A 6 -8.67 8.79 -13.90
CA VAL A 6 -8.47 7.33 -13.81
C VAL A 6 -9.24 6.75 -12.62
N SER A 7 -9.13 7.36 -11.44
CA SER A 7 -9.77 6.85 -10.23
C SER A 7 -11.29 6.98 -10.26
N TYR A 8 -11.83 8.08 -10.80
CA TYR A 8 -13.28 8.25 -10.96
C TYR A 8 -13.87 7.38 -12.06
N SER A 9 -13.13 7.07 -13.13
CA SER A 9 -13.55 6.07 -14.12
C SER A 9 -13.74 4.69 -13.47
N ILE A 10 -12.83 4.28 -12.58
CA ILE A 10 -12.98 3.04 -11.82
C ILE A 10 -14.15 3.14 -10.83
N LEU A 11 -14.37 4.30 -10.21
CA LEU A 11 -15.51 4.55 -9.32
C LEU A 11 -16.86 4.36 -10.03
N VAL A 12 -16.98 4.79 -11.30
CA VAL A 12 -18.19 4.56 -12.10
C VAL A 12 -18.46 3.07 -12.26
N PHE A 13 -17.44 2.24 -12.50
CA PHE A 13 -17.61 0.79 -12.54
C PHE A 13 -17.99 0.20 -11.17
N CYS A 14 -17.57 0.81 -10.06
CA CYS A 14 -17.97 0.39 -8.71
C CYS A 14 -19.47 0.59 -8.47
N PHE A 15 -20.09 1.62 -9.08
CA PHE A 15 -21.54 1.79 -8.98
C PHE A 15 -22.29 0.56 -9.49
N PHE A 16 -21.79 -0.07 -10.55
CA PHE A 16 -22.37 -1.31 -11.08
C PHE A 16 -22.25 -2.48 -10.09
N GLU A 17 -21.07 -2.71 -9.49
CA GLU A 17 -20.88 -3.76 -8.49
C GLU A 17 -21.75 -3.53 -7.24
N LEU A 18 -21.86 -2.28 -6.78
CA LEU A 18 -22.71 -1.92 -5.64
C LEU A 18 -24.20 -2.08 -5.95
N ALA A 19 -24.66 -1.70 -7.14
CA ALA A 19 -26.06 -1.84 -7.56
C ALA A 19 -26.46 -3.32 -7.68
N MET A 20 -25.53 -4.16 -8.13
CA MET A 20 -25.75 -5.58 -8.36
C MET A 20 -25.31 -6.46 -7.18
N ILE A 21 -25.14 -5.89 -5.98
CA ILE A 21 -24.59 -6.61 -4.82
C ILE A 21 -25.37 -7.89 -4.45
N ASN A 22 -26.70 -7.88 -4.64
CA ASN A 22 -27.55 -9.04 -4.37
C ASN A 22 -27.45 -10.12 -5.46
N GLN A 23 -27.02 -9.76 -6.66
CA GLN A 23 -26.87 -10.63 -7.83
C GLN A 23 -25.39 -10.87 -8.16
N ALA A 24 -24.46 -10.47 -7.29
CA ALA A 24 -23.03 -10.56 -7.52
C ALA A 24 -22.54 -12.02 -7.68
N SER A 25 -23.29 -12.98 -7.13
CA SER A 25 -23.03 -14.42 -7.30
C SER A 25 -23.53 -15.00 -8.62
N GLU A 26 -24.36 -14.28 -9.37
CA GLU A 26 -24.85 -14.75 -10.67
C GLU A 26 -23.71 -14.76 -11.70
N ALA A 27 -23.69 -15.80 -12.55
CA ALA A 27 -22.59 -16.02 -13.48
C ALA A 27 -22.35 -14.82 -14.42
N LYS A 28 -23.43 -14.24 -14.98
CA LYS A 28 -23.33 -13.10 -15.91
C LYS A 28 -22.76 -11.85 -15.23
N THR A 29 -23.28 -11.51 -14.05
CA THR A 29 -22.82 -10.37 -13.24
C THR A 29 -21.36 -10.56 -12.83
N LYS A 30 -20.99 -11.75 -12.37
CA LYS A 30 -19.61 -12.09 -12.00
C LYS A 30 -18.65 -11.97 -13.18
N ILE A 31 -19.06 -12.40 -14.37
CA ILE A 31 -18.25 -12.25 -15.59
C ILE A 31 -18.02 -10.76 -15.88
N LEU A 32 -19.08 -9.95 -15.88
CA LEU A 32 -18.98 -8.51 -16.17
C LEU A 32 -18.13 -7.75 -15.15
N ILE A 33 -18.30 -8.03 -13.85
CA ILE A 33 -17.46 -7.48 -12.78
C ILE A 33 -15.98 -7.85 -12.99
N ASN A 34 -15.69 -9.10 -13.36
CA ASN A 34 -14.32 -9.52 -13.67
C ASN A 34 -13.75 -8.81 -14.90
N TYR A 35 -14.55 -8.54 -15.93
CA TYR A 35 -14.13 -7.76 -17.09
C TYR A 35 -13.77 -6.32 -16.72
N PHE A 36 -14.64 -5.63 -15.97
CA PHE A 36 -14.33 -4.27 -15.50
C PHE A 36 -13.11 -4.25 -14.57
N PHE A 37 -12.97 -5.27 -13.73
CA PHE A 37 -11.80 -5.41 -12.87
C PHE A 37 -10.52 -5.57 -13.68
N LEU A 38 -10.54 -6.44 -14.70
CA LEU A 38 -9.41 -6.66 -15.59
C LEU A 38 -9.03 -5.38 -16.35
N ILE A 39 -10.01 -4.66 -16.89
CA ILE A 39 -9.80 -3.37 -17.57
C ILE A 39 -9.17 -2.36 -16.61
N GLY A 40 -9.69 -2.25 -15.38
CA GLY A 40 -9.14 -1.35 -14.36
C GLY A 40 -7.70 -1.70 -13.99
N VAL A 41 -7.38 -3.00 -13.83
CA VAL A 41 -6.03 -3.48 -13.54
C VAL A 41 -5.07 -3.14 -14.67
N PHE A 42 -5.43 -3.44 -15.93
CA PHE A 42 -4.59 -3.08 -17.09
C PHE A 42 -4.41 -1.57 -17.22
N ALA A 43 -5.47 -0.79 -17.00
CA ALA A 43 -5.38 0.66 -17.03
C ALA A 43 -4.38 1.18 -16.00
N LEU A 44 -4.39 0.66 -14.77
CA LEU A 44 -3.44 1.03 -13.72
C LEU A 44 -2.00 0.60 -14.04
N ILE A 45 -1.81 -0.62 -14.56
CA ILE A 45 -0.49 -1.12 -14.96
C ILE A 45 0.13 -0.20 -16.02
N LEU A 46 -0.64 0.08 -17.08
CA LEU A 46 -0.20 0.93 -18.18
C LEU A 46 0.05 2.36 -17.68
N PHE A 47 -0.88 2.92 -16.91
CA PHE A 47 -0.76 4.26 -16.37
C PHE A 47 0.47 4.45 -15.48
N ALA A 48 0.81 3.46 -14.64
CA ALA A 48 2.04 3.52 -13.85
C ALA A 48 3.30 3.22 -14.66
N GLY A 49 3.22 2.39 -15.70
CA GLY A 49 4.37 1.95 -16.47
C GLY A 49 4.81 2.91 -17.57
N ILE A 50 3.87 3.63 -18.21
CA ILE A 50 4.19 4.57 -19.29
C ILE A 50 4.55 5.98 -18.79
N ARG A 51 4.59 6.15 -17.46
CA ARG A 51 4.84 7.44 -16.83
C ARG A 51 6.23 7.97 -17.21
N GLY A 52 6.28 9.26 -17.48
CA GLY A 52 7.51 10.00 -17.75
C GLY A 52 8.06 10.68 -16.50
N PRO A 53 9.16 11.46 -16.65
CA PRO A 53 9.75 12.23 -15.57
C PRO A 53 8.72 13.11 -14.85
N ASP A 54 8.96 13.35 -13.56
CA ASP A 54 8.13 14.18 -12.67
C ASP A 54 6.69 13.65 -12.42
N SER A 55 6.40 12.41 -12.82
CA SER A 55 5.12 11.75 -12.51
C SER A 55 5.10 11.17 -11.11
N GLY A 56 6.25 10.80 -10.57
CA GLY A 56 6.47 10.36 -9.20
C GLY A 56 7.72 11.00 -8.60
N MET A 57 7.76 11.11 -7.28
CA MET A 57 8.85 11.79 -6.56
C MET A 57 10.24 11.16 -6.79
N ASP A 58 10.31 9.82 -6.87
CA ASP A 58 11.58 9.08 -6.98
C ASP A 58 11.84 8.58 -8.42
N ASP A 59 11.06 9.03 -9.42
CA ASP A 59 11.14 8.50 -10.79
C ASP A 59 12.53 8.66 -11.41
N SER A 60 13.15 9.84 -11.25
CA SER A 60 14.50 10.11 -11.77
C SER A 60 15.56 9.18 -11.16
N GLN A 61 15.41 8.83 -9.88
CA GLN A 61 16.31 7.91 -9.19
C GLN A 61 16.20 6.49 -9.75
N TYR A 62 14.98 6.00 -10.00
CA TYR A 62 14.77 4.67 -10.58
C TYR A 62 15.21 4.59 -12.04
N VAL A 63 14.96 5.65 -12.81
CA VAL A 63 15.38 5.75 -14.22
C VAL A 63 16.90 5.74 -14.33
N GLY A 64 17.58 6.57 -13.54
CA GLY A 64 19.04 6.63 -13.51
C GLY A 64 19.65 5.32 -13.03
N PHE A 65 19.11 4.74 -11.94
CA PHE A 65 19.55 3.44 -11.42
C PHE A 65 19.53 2.35 -12.50
N PHE A 66 18.40 2.16 -13.20
CA PHE A 66 18.30 1.06 -14.16
C PHE A 66 19.17 1.28 -15.39
N HIS A 67 19.28 2.54 -15.85
CA HIS A 67 20.15 2.90 -16.97
C HIS A 67 21.61 2.54 -16.67
N ASP A 68 22.09 2.90 -15.48
CA ASP A 68 23.45 2.61 -15.06
C ASP A 68 23.64 1.12 -14.77
N PHE A 69 22.66 0.49 -14.10
CA PHE A 69 22.68 -0.93 -13.77
C PHE A 69 22.77 -1.79 -15.04
N SER A 70 21.93 -1.53 -16.05
CA SER A 70 21.89 -2.33 -17.27
C SER A 70 23.16 -2.22 -18.10
N ARG A 71 23.86 -1.08 -18.06
CA ARG A 71 25.13 -0.85 -18.77
C ARG A 71 26.34 -1.39 -18.02
N GLN A 72 26.39 -1.19 -16.70
CA GLN A 72 27.55 -1.54 -15.88
C GLN A 72 27.60 -3.02 -15.51
N THR A 73 26.45 -3.71 -15.41
CA THR A 73 26.42 -5.13 -15.02
C THR A 73 27.22 -6.02 -15.99
N GLY A 74 27.26 -5.67 -17.28
CA GLY A 74 28.08 -6.36 -18.27
C GLY A 74 29.59 -6.07 -18.20
N MET A 75 30.00 -5.00 -17.52
CA MET A 75 31.40 -4.54 -17.45
C MET A 75 32.05 -4.83 -16.08
N THR A 76 31.37 -4.53 -14.98
CA THR A 76 31.91 -4.61 -13.60
C THR A 76 31.32 -5.76 -12.78
N GLY A 77 30.30 -6.44 -13.31
CA GLY A 77 29.62 -7.55 -12.65
C GLY A 77 28.57 -7.12 -11.62
N TYR A 78 27.58 -7.99 -11.40
CA TYR A 78 26.41 -7.75 -10.54
C TYR A 78 26.78 -7.29 -9.12
N GLN A 79 27.79 -7.92 -8.50
CA GLN A 79 28.16 -7.66 -7.11
C GLN A 79 28.71 -6.24 -6.90
N ALA A 80 29.45 -5.71 -7.87
CA ALA A 80 30.00 -4.36 -7.79
C ALA A 80 28.88 -3.32 -7.81
N VAL A 81 27.92 -3.47 -8.73
CA VAL A 81 26.77 -2.58 -8.85
C VAL A 81 25.85 -2.67 -7.62
N ALA A 82 25.63 -3.89 -7.10
CA ALA A 82 24.86 -4.09 -5.87
C ALA A 82 25.46 -3.39 -4.65
N ASN A 83 26.80 -3.37 -4.54
CA ASN A 83 27.50 -2.67 -3.47
C ASN A 83 27.39 -1.13 -3.58
N ILE A 84 27.24 -0.59 -4.79
CA ILE A 84 27.09 0.86 -5.02
C ILE A 84 25.68 1.33 -4.60
N TYR A 85 24.64 0.74 -5.16
CA TYR A 85 23.26 1.21 -4.93
C TYR A 85 22.68 0.72 -3.60
N ARG A 86 23.17 -0.40 -3.06
CA ARG A 86 22.75 -0.97 -1.77
C ARG A 86 21.22 -1.13 -1.63
N TYR A 87 20.55 -1.36 -2.76
CA TYR A 87 19.13 -1.70 -2.81
C TYR A 87 18.91 -3.15 -2.37
N GLU A 88 17.69 -3.45 -1.98
CA GLU A 88 17.33 -4.76 -1.48
C GLU A 88 17.42 -5.85 -2.56
N ASN A 89 17.81 -7.06 -2.15
CA ASN A 89 18.23 -8.13 -3.06
C ASN A 89 17.18 -8.47 -4.12
N PHE A 90 15.90 -8.54 -3.75
CA PHE A 90 14.86 -8.91 -4.71
C PHE A 90 14.66 -7.82 -5.76
N PHE A 91 14.71 -6.54 -5.37
CA PHE A 91 14.63 -5.44 -6.33
C PHE A 91 15.82 -5.46 -7.30
N MET A 92 17.02 -5.76 -6.81
CA MET A 92 18.21 -5.94 -7.64
C MET A 92 18.08 -7.13 -8.61
N VAL A 93 17.49 -8.25 -8.16
CA VAL A 93 17.20 -9.40 -9.02
C VAL A 93 16.18 -9.03 -10.10
N LEU A 94 15.14 -8.26 -9.78
CA LEU A 94 14.18 -7.80 -10.79
C LEU A 94 14.83 -6.89 -11.83
N ALA A 95 15.74 -6.00 -11.42
CA ALA A 95 16.52 -5.19 -12.35
C ALA A 95 17.42 -6.04 -13.23
N TRP A 96 18.07 -7.07 -12.66
CA TRP A 96 18.86 -8.03 -13.44
C TRP A 96 18.02 -8.79 -14.47
N VAL A 97 16.88 -9.34 -14.08
CA VAL A 97 15.97 -10.02 -15.00
C VAL A 97 15.49 -9.08 -16.11
N ALA A 98 15.08 -7.86 -15.78
CA ALA A 98 14.65 -6.88 -16.78
C ALA A 98 15.79 -6.48 -17.73
N SER A 99 17.02 -6.38 -17.25
CA SER A 99 18.20 -6.03 -18.05
C SER A 99 18.53 -7.06 -19.14
N CYS A 100 18.09 -8.32 -18.98
CA CYS A 100 18.21 -9.35 -20.00
C CYS A 100 17.33 -9.09 -21.24
N PHE A 101 16.28 -8.29 -21.10
CA PHE A 101 15.32 -8.02 -22.18
C PHE A 101 15.41 -6.60 -22.73
N THR A 102 15.85 -5.63 -21.92
CA THR A 102 15.87 -4.22 -22.31
C THR A 102 16.89 -3.41 -21.53
N HIS A 103 17.41 -2.36 -22.15
CA HIS A 103 18.24 -1.33 -21.52
C HIS A 103 17.46 -0.05 -21.22
N GLU A 104 16.18 0.02 -21.60
CA GLU A 104 15.34 1.20 -21.43
C GLU A 104 14.65 1.20 -20.06
N SER A 105 14.92 2.23 -19.25
CA SER A 105 14.40 2.33 -17.89
C SER A 105 12.88 2.41 -17.80
N TYR A 106 12.20 2.92 -18.83
CA TYR A 106 10.74 3.00 -18.83
C TYR A 106 10.08 1.61 -18.92
N PHE A 107 10.68 0.65 -19.64
CA PHE A 107 10.19 -0.72 -19.62
C PHE A 107 10.43 -1.41 -18.27
N PHE A 108 11.49 -1.04 -17.55
CA PHE A 108 11.70 -1.49 -16.17
C PHE A 108 10.60 -0.98 -15.23
N LEU A 109 10.21 0.30 -15.32
CA LEU A 109 9.09 0.83 -14.53
C LEU A 109 7.76 0.10 -14.84
N LEU A 110 7.49 -0.17 -16.12
CA LEU A 110 6.34 -0.96 -16.54
C LEU A 110 6.38 -2.39 -15.98
N PHE A 111 7.55 -3.04 -15.98
CA PHE A 111 7.74 -4.38 -15.42
C PHE A 111 7.48 -4.41 -13.91
N ILE A 112 8.02 -3.46 -13.15
CA ILE A 112 7.77 -3.36 -11.69
C ILE A 112 6.30 -3.09 -11.39
N SER A 113 5.68 -2.16 -12.13
CA SER A 113 4.24 -1.85 -12.03
C SER A 113 3.39 -3.10 -12.30
N PHE A 114 3.72 -3.86 -13.33
CA PHE A 114 3.03 -5.10 -13.67
C PHE A 114 3.05 -6.08 -12.49
N ILE A 115 4.20 -6.30 -11.84
CA ILE A 115 4.30 -7.21 -10.69
C ILE A 115 3.52 -6.69 -9.49
N ALA A 116 3.70 -5.42 -9.12
CA ALA A 116 3.09 -4.83 -7.93
C ALA A 116 1.56 -4.77 -8.05
N VAL A 117 1.04 -4.20 -9.15
CA VAL A 117 -0.40 -4.06 -9.38
C VAL A 117 -1.05 -5.44 -9.58
N SER A 118 -0.42 -6.38 -10.30
CA SER A 118 -0.98 -7.73 -10.46
C SER A 118 -1.04 -8.50 -9.15
N THR A 119 -0.07 -8.31 -8.26
CA THR A 119 -0.07 -8.91 -6.92
C THR A 119 -1.24 -8.37 -6.09
N ASN A 120 -1.43 -7.04 -6.07
CA ASN A 120 -2.58 -6.43 -5.39
C ASN A 120 -3.91 -6.90 -5.99
N ALA A 121 -4.01 -6.93 -7.32
CA ALA A 121 -5.19 -7.40 -8.03
C ALA A 121 -5.51 -8.86 -7.71
N TRP A 122 -4.50 -9.73 -7.64
CA TRP A 122 -4.67 -11.13 -7.23
C TRP A 122 -5.23 -11.23 -5.80
N VAL A 123 -4.70 -10.43 -4.87
CA VAL A 123 -5.20 -10.38 -3.48
C VAL A 123 -6.67 -9.92 -3.46
N TYR A 124 -7.01 -8.83 -4.15
CA TYR A 124 -8.39 -8.32 -4.16
C TYR A 124 -9.35 -9.32 -4.79
N LYS A 125 -8.99 -9.93 -5.92
CA LYS A 125 -9.81 -10.94 -6.58
C LYS A 125 -10.05 -12.17 -5.71
N LYS A 126 -9.07 -12.55 -4.88
CA LYS A 126 -9.13 -13.75 -4.05
C LYS A 126 -9.83 -13.52 -2.71
N TYR A 127 -9.64 -12.36 -2.10
CA TYR A 127 -10.03 -12.13 -0.70
C TYR A 127 -11.05 -11.00 -0.48
N SER A 128 -11.27 -10.12 -1.47
CA SER A 128 -12.27 -9.06 -1.34
C SER A 128 -13.66 -9.56 -1.72
N PRO A 129 -14.72 -9.21 -0.96
CA PRO A 129 -16.10 -9.46 -1.37
C PRO A 129 -16.56 -8.52 -2.49
N LEU A 130 -15.93 -7.35 -2.65
CA LEU A 130 -16.26 -6.32 -3.65
C LEU A 130 -14.96 -5.87 -4.33
N ILE A 131 -14.63 -6.50 -5.46
CA ILE A 131 -13.31 -6.40 -6.08
C ILE A 131 -13.10 -5.04 -6.76
N LEU A 132 -14.15 -4.44 -7.33
CA LEU A 132 -14.05 -3.11 -7.94
C LEU A 132 -13.92 -2.05 -6.86
N CYS A 133 -14.67 -2.17 -5.76
CA CYS A 133 -14.56 -1.26 -4.62
C CYS A 133 -13.14 -1.25 -4.03
N SER A 134 -12.53 -2.43 -3.83
CA SER A 134 -11.13 -2.50 -3.40
C SER A 134 -10.17 -1.92 -4.43
N LEU A 135 -10.39 -2.15 -5.73
CA LEU A 135 -9.56 -1.59 -6.80
C LEU A 135 -9.66 -0.05 -6.87
N CYS A 136 -10.84 0.52 -6.66
CA CYS A 136 -11.07 1.97 -6.65
C CYS A 136 -10.36 2.66 -5.49
N LEU A 137 -10.44 2.08 -4.29
CA LEU A 137 -9.69 2.62 -3.15
C LEU A 137 -8.19 2.47 -3.32
N TYR A 138 -7.75 1.34 -3.86
CA TYR A 138 -6.37 1.13 -4.20
C TYR A 138 -5.87 2.18 -5.20
N SER A 139 -6.61 2.45 -6.29
CA SER A 139 -6.21 3.42 -7.31
C SER A 139 -6.08 4.84 -6.77
N ALA A 140 -6.99 5.27 -5.88
CA ALA A 140 -6.98 6.62 -5.33
C ALA A 140 -5.97 6.82 -4.19
N HIS A 141 -5.76 5.79 -3.35
CA HIS A 141 -4.92 5.90 -2.16
C HIS A 141 -3.54 5.30 -2.35
N LEU A 142 -3.49 3.97 -2.50
CA LEU A 142 -2.27 3.19 -2.35
C LEU A 142 -1.42 3.23 -3.63
N PHE A 143 -2.06 3.19 -4.79
CA PHE A 143 -1.41 3.20 -6.09
C PHE A 143 -0.62 4.49 -6.31
N ILE A 144 -1.22 5.66 -6.08
CA ILE A 144 -0.53 6.96 -6.23
C ILE A 144 0.64 7.06 -5.24
N ASN A 145 0.40 6.76 -3.96
CA ASN A 145 1.43 6.95 -2.95
C ASN A 145 2.56 5.90 -3.00
N LYS A 146 2.27 4.68 -3.45
CA LYS A 146 3.22 3.58 -3.36
C LYS A 146 3.76 3.12 -4.72
N ASP A 147 2.89 2.97 -5.71
CA ASP A 147 3.29 2.43 -7.02
C ASP A 147 3.72 3.51 -8.01
N MET A 148 3.25 4.75 -7.84
CA MET A 148 3.77 5.92 -8.58
C MET A 148 4.97 6.55 -7.88
N ASN A 149 4.89 6.82 -6.57
CA ASN A 149 5.97 7.52 -5.87
C ASN A 149 7.15 6.62 -5.45
N GLN A 150 6.90 5.53 -4.71
CA GLN A 150 7.96 4.74 -4.06
C GLN A 150 7.91 3.26 -4.49
N ILE A 151 8.25 2.96 -5.75
CA ILE A 151 7.99 1.64 -6.36
C ILE A 151 8.51 0.44 -5.58
N ARG A 152 9.67 0.59 -4.90
CA ARG A 152 10.23 -0.45 -4.02
C ARG A 152 9.33 -0.73 -2.82
N PHE A 153 8.84 0.33 -2.19
CA PHE A 153 7.89 0.23 -1.10
C PHE A 153 6.51 -0.24 -1.58
N GLY A 154 6.07 0.17 -2.78
CA GLY A 154 4.88 -0.37 -3.45
C GLY A 154 4.92 -1.88 -3.58
N LEU A 155 5.99 -2.40 -4.18
CA LEU A 155 6.25 -3.83 -4.34
C LEU A 155 6.28 -4.56 -2.98
N CYS A 156 7.03 -4.03 -2.01
CA CYS A 156 7.08 -4.57 -0.65
C CYS A 156 5.67 -4.67 -0.03
N SER A 157 4.85 -3.63 -0.20
CA SER A 157 3.52 -3.58 0.39
C SER A 157 2.51 -4.50 -0.28
N ALA A 158 2.66 -4.74 -1.59
CA ALA A 158 1.84 -5.70 -2.32
C ALA A 158 2.10 -7.13 -1.84
N PHE A 159 3.37 -7.49 -1.63
CA PHE A 159 3.71 -8.77 -1.01
C PHE A 159 3.31 -8.84 0.47
N ALA A 160 3.37 -7.72 1.20
CA ALA A 160 2.96 -7.68 2.60
C ALA A 160 1.48 -8.05 2.79
N ILE A 161 0.60 -7.46 1.99
CA ILE A 161 -0.83 -7.77 2.06
C ILE A 161 -1.11 -9.21 1.59
N ALA A 162 -0.38 -9.68 0.58
CA ALA A 162 -0.46 -11.06 0.11
C ALA A 162 -0.03 -12.08 1.18
N PHE A 163 1.02 -11.76 1.96
CA PHE A 163 1.43 -12.53 3.13
C PHE A 163 0.32 -12.60 4.18
N ILE A 164 -0.20 -11.44 4.62
CA ILE A 164 -1.23 -11.39 5.66
C ILE A 164 -2.44 -12.23 5.25
N CYS A 165 -2.95 -12.03 4.02
CA CYS A 165 -4.14 -12.74 3.55
C CYS A 165 -3.89 -14.24 3.40
N SER A 166 -2.72 -14.65 2.88
CA SER A 166 -2.38 -16.07 2.69
C SER A 166 -2.17 -16.80 4.02
N LEU A 167 -1.57 -16.12 5.01
CA LEU A 167 -1.38 -16.67 6.34
C LEU A 167 -2.71 -16.91 7.05
N VAL A 168 -3.65 -15.96 6.96
CA VAL A 168 -5.00 -16.14 7.52
C VAL A 168 -5.74 -17.28 6.83
N ALA A 169 -5.59 -17.40 5.51
CA ALA A 169 -6.14 -18.50 4.72
C ALA A 169 -5.42 -19.86 4.94
N ARG A 170 -4.47 -19.92 5.90
CA ARG A 170 -3.67 -21.11 6.25
C ARG A 170 -2.84 -21.69 5.10
N ASN A 171 -2.55 -20.89 4.08
CA ASN A 171 -1.61 -21.27 3.03
C ASN A 171 -0.20 -20.81 3.42
N TYR A 172 0.44 -21.60 4.27
CA TYR A 172 1.74 -21.26 4.85
C TYR A 172 2.87 -21.18 3.82
N LEU A 173 2.80 -21.96 2.74
CA LEU A 173 3.80 -21.90 1.67
C LEU A 173 3.75 -20.56 0.93
N LEU A 174 2.55 -20.12 0.53
CA LEU A 174 2.37 -18.81 -0.09
C LEU A 174 2.72 -17.68 0.89
N ALA A 175 2.35 -17.83 2.17
CA ALA A 175 2.73 -16.86 3.19
C ALA A 175 4.25 -16.74 3.30
N LEU A 176 4.97 -17.87 3.41
CA LEU A 176 6.43 -17.90 3.47
C LEU A 176 7.08 -17.26 2.24
N LEU A 177 6.56 -17.55 1.04
CA LEU A 177 7.01 -16.91 -0.18
C LEU A 177 6.84 -15.39 -0.11
N PHE A 178 5.66 -14.90 0.23
CA PHE A 178 5.36 -13.47 0.23
C PHE A 178 6.08 -12.69 1.32
N ILE A 179 6.35 -13.26 2.50
CA ILE A 179 7.15 -12.58 3.53
C ILE A 179 8.62 -12.43 3.08
N VAL A 180 9.18 -13.47 2.43
CA VAL A 180 10.54 -13.38 1.86
C VAL A 180 10.57 -12.33 0.77
N LEU A 181 9.63 -12.35 -0.18
CA LEU A 181 9.57 -11.36 -1.25
C LEU A 181 9.39 -9.93 -0.70
N SER A 182 8.54 -9.74 0.31
CA SER A 182 8.32 -8.43 0.93
C SER A 182 9.58 -7.88 1.60
N THR A 183 10.21 -8.68 2.48
CA THR A 183 11.44 -8.28 3.20
C THR A 183 12.63 -8.03 2.27
N GLN A 184 12.72 -8.76 1.17
CA GLN A 184 13.77 -8.59 0.17
C GLN A 184 13.46 -7.49 -0.87
N SER A 185 12.25 -6.92 -0.88
CA SER A 185 11.88 -5.80 -1.77
C SER A 185 12.17 -4.44 -1.14
N HIS A 186 11.95 -4.31 0.16
CA HIS A 186 12.22 -3.08 0.91
C HIS A 186 12.40 -3.38 2.40
N SER A 187 13.34 -2.70 3.05
CA SER A 187 13.67 -2.90 4.48
C SER A 187 12.48 -2.74 5.44
N THR A 188 11.43 -1.98 5.09
CA THR A 188 10.21 -1.90 5.90
C THR A 188 9.45 -3.22 5.99
N GLY A 189 9.67 -4.17 5.06
CA GLY A 189 9.01 -5.47 5.07
C GLY A 189 9.24 -6.26 6.37
N TYR A 190 10.37 -6.05 7.06
CA TYR A 190 10.65 -6.71 8.34
C TYR A 190 9.62 -6.36 9.42
N THR A 191 9.01 -5.18 9.38
CA THR A 191 8.04 -4.78 10.41
C THR A 191 6.78 -5.61 10.36
N ILE A 192 6.48 -6.28 9.23
CA ILE A 192 5.31 -7.16 9.09
C ILE A 192 5.26 -8.20 10.19
N VAL A 193 6.40 -8.67 10.70
CA VAL A 193 6.49 -9.62 11.82
C VAL A 193 5.67 -9.19 13.05
N MET A 194 5.43 -7.88 13.24
CA MET A 194 4.56 -7.35 14.30
C MET A 194 3.13 -7.91 14.28
N ILE A 195 2.63 -8.39 13.14
CA ILE A 195 1.29 -8.99 13.06
C ILE A 195 1.25 -10.43 13.59
N ILE A 196 2.38 -11.14 13.60
CA ILE A 196 2.44 -12.60 13.85
C ILE A 196 1.82 -12.99 15.21
N PRO A 197 2.09 -12.30 16.34
CA PRO A 197 1.48 -12.67 17.62
C PRO A 197 -0.05 -12.69 17.59
N PHE A 198 -0.67 -11.80 16.81
CA PHE A 198 -2.12 -11.68 16.73
C PHE A 198 -2.81 -12.83 15.97
N PHE A 199 -2.04 -13.68 15.29
CA PHE A 199 -2.57 -14.93 14.73
C PHE A 199 -2.84 -15.99 15.81
N PHE A 200 -2.16 -15.90 16.95
CA PHE A 200 -2.23 -16.86 18.05
C PHE A 200 -3.06 -16.36 19.24
N ILE A 201 -3.25 -15.04 19.35
CA ILE A 201 -4.07 -14.43 20.40
C ILE A 201 -5.56 -14.57 20.07
N ARG A 202 -6.37 -14.88 21.09
CA ARG A 202 -7.83 -14.95 20.97
C ARG A 202 -8.43 -13.60 20.60
N GLU A 203 -9.41 -13.62 19.70
CA GLU A 203 -10.05 -12.42 19.19
C GLU A 203 -10.78 -11.67 20.31
N ARG A 204 -10.49 -10.37 20.41
CA ARG A 204 -11.12 -9.44 21.36
C ARG A 204 -11.67 -8.24 20.59
N LYS A 205 -12.99 -8.00 20.71
CA LYS A 205 -13.72 -6.94 20.00
C LYS A 205 -13.02 -5.57 20.07
N TYR A 206 -12.61 -5.16 21.27
CA TYR A 206 -12.06 -3.82 21.51
C TYR A 206 -10.53 -3.76 21.40
N LEU A 207 -9.84 -4.86 21.13
CA LEU A 207 -8.37 -4.86 21.00
C LEU A 207 -7.86 -3.89 19.91
N PRO A 208 -8.45 -3.81 18.70
CA PRO A 208 -8.11 -2.78 17.71
C PRO A 208 -8.11 -1.36 18.28
N LEU A 209 -9.14 -1.02 19.06
CA LEU A 209 -9.27 0.31 19.69
C LEU A 209 -8.25 0.52 20.80
N VAL A 210 -8.02 -0.50 21.63
CA VAL A 210 -7.01 -0.44 22.70
C VAL A 210 -5.62 -0.18 22.11
N LEU A 211 -5.25 -0.82 21.00
CA LEU A 211 -3.96 -0.60 20.34
C LEU A 211 -3.75 0.88 19.95
N VAL A 212 -4.77 1.50 19.37
CA VAL A 212 -4.71 2.89 18.88
C VAL A 212 -4.80 3.90 20.02
N ILE A 213 -5.64 3.65 21.03
CA ILE A 213 -5.75 4.53 22.19
C ILE A 213 -4.47 4.48 23.01
N ALA A 214 -3.87 3.29 23.18
CA ALA A 214 -2.60 3.14 23.87
C ALA A 214 -1.42 3.79 23.14
N SER A 215 -1.48 3.97 21.81
CA SER A 215 -0.43 4.69 21.07
C SER A 215 -0.47 6.20 21.25
N ILE A 216 -1.61 6.79 21.64
CA ILE A 216 -1.74 8.26 21.78
C ILE A 216 -0.77 8.81 22.83
N PRO A 217 -0.71 8.29 24.08
CA PRO A 217 0.29 8.72 25.06
C PRO A 217 1.73 8.55 24.55
N LEU A 218 2.02 7.45 23.85
CA LEU A 218 3.36 7.17 23.30
C LEU A 218 3.76 8.20 22.24
N GLY A 219 2.83 8.60 21.36
CA GLY A 219 3.06 9.65 20.37
C GLY A 219 3.29 11.03 20.99
N ILE A 220 2.65 11.32 22.14
CA ILE A 220 2.85 12.58 22.87
C ILE A 220 4.21 12.63 23.57
N ILE A 221 4.68 11.51 24.13
CA ILE A 221 6.01 11.41 24.78
C ILE A 221 7.15 11.54 23.75
N GLY A 222 6.90 11.15 22.50
CA GLY A 222 7.84 11.24 21.38
C GLY A 222 8.46 9.87 21.05
N GLY A 223 7.96 9.23 19.99
CA GLY A 223 8.44 7.94 19.52
C GLY A 223 9.88 7.98 19.03
N LYS A 224 10.35 9.09 18.45
CA LYS A 224 11.74 9.29 18.03
C LYS A 224 12.69 9.19 19.21
N LYS A 225 12.37 9.84 20.33
CA LYS A 225 13.19 9.80 21.55
C LYS A 225 13.26 8.38 22.10
N LEU A 226 12.10 7.73 22.27
CA LEU A 226 12.03 6.34 22.74
C LEU A 226 12.79 5.37 21.83
N PHE A 227 12.72 5.58 20.52
CA PHE A 227 13.34 4.70 19.52
C PHE A 227 14.85 4.91 19.39
N LEU A 228 15.32 6.16 19.36
CA LEU A 228 16.75 6.47 19.28
C LEU A 228 17.47 6.12 20.59
N ASP A 229 16.87 6.38 21.74
CA ASP A 229 17.44 6.04 23.05
C ASP A 229 17.54 4.50 23.24
N SER A 230 16.65 3.73 22.61
CA SER A 230 16.62 2.25 22.72
C SER A 230 17.49 1.52 21.68
N LEU A 231 17.83 2.15 20.54
CA LEU A 231 18.48 1.50 19.39
C LEU A 231 19.95 1.86 19.16
N GLY A 232 20.62 2.46 20.15
CA GLY A 232 22.09 2.34 20.24
C GLY A 232 22.61 0.89 20.20
N ILE A 233 21.70 -0.09 20.25
CA ILE A 233 21.93 -1.54 20.24
C ILE A 233 21.80 -2.16 18.81
N VAL A 234 21.17 -1.51 17.82
CA VAL A 234 21.02 -2.05 16.44
C VAL A 234 21.59 -1.08 15.39
N PRO A 235 22.88 -1.22 15.02
CA PRO A 235 23.63 -0.21 14.25
C PRO A 235 22.97 0.18 12.93
N VAL A 236 22.48 -0.81 12.16
CA VAL A 236 22.02 -0.59 10.78
C VAL A 236 20.68 0.17 10.71
N LEU A 237 19.78 -0.04 11.67
CA LEU A 237 18.49 0.67 11.71
C LEU A 237 18.65 2.07 12.30
N GLY A 238 19.52 2.22 13.30
CA GLY A 238 19.88 3.51 13.90
C GLY A 238 20.52 4.46 12.88
N GLU A 239 21.47 3.99 12.07
CA GLU A 239 22.13 4.79 11.03
C GLU A 239 21.16 5.30 9.95
N ARG A 240 20.26 4.44 9.45
CA ARG A 240 19.25 4.86 8.46
C ARG A 240 18.19 5.78 9.04
N ALA A 241 17.82 5.61 10.31
CA ALA A 241 16.92 6.55 10.98
C ALA A 241 17.61 7.91 11.21
N ALA A 242 18.88 7.89 11.63
CA ALA A 242 19.69 9.07 11.86
C ALA A 242 19.94 9.86 10.57
N SER A 243 20.10 9.20 9.41
CA SER A 243 20.28 9.89 8.12
C SER A 243 19.08 10.75 7.70
N TYR A 244 17.90 10.49 8.25
CA TYR A 244 16.73 11.34 8.04
C TYR A 244 16.63 12.48 9.04
N SER A 245 17.31 12.41 10.20
CA SER A 245 17.24 13.44 11.24
C SER A 245 17.90 14.75 10.77
N GLY A 246 17.21 15.89 10.94
CA GLY A 246 17.69 17.21 10.54
C GLY A 246 17.57 17.53 9.04
N THR A 247 16.92 16.68 8.25
CA THR A 247 16.65 16.94 6.82
C THR A 247 15.21 17.44 6.61
N ASN A 248 14.84 17.86 5.40
CA ASN A 248 13.45 18.21 5.03
C ASN A 248 12.43 17.06 5.25
N PHE A 249 12.95 15.88 5.55
CA PHE A 249 12.26 14.65 5.80
C PHE A 249 12.03 14.38 7.31
N ASP A 250 12.63 15.18 8.19
CA ASP A 250 12.45 15.15 9.66
C ASP A 250 11.28 16.04 10.11
N THR A 251 10.13 15.93 9.43
CA THR A 251 8.96 16.75 9.77
C THR A 251 8.12 16.06 10.83
N THR A 252 7.66 16.82 11.82
CA THR A 252 6.70 16.33 12.81
C THR A 252 5.29 16.41 12.24
N SER A 253 4.53 15.32 12.33
CA SER A 253 3.10 15.32 12.08
C SER A 253 2.35 15.37 13.41
N PRO A 254 1.34 16.22 13.60
CA PRO A 254 0.59 16.23 14.86
C PRO A 254 -0.06 14.88 15.15
N VAL A 255 -0.03 14.45 16.41
CA VAL A 255 -0.72 13.23 16.90
C VAL A 255 -2.20 13.26 16.48
N PHE A 256 -2.87 14.40 16.63
CA PHE A 256 -4.24 14.65 16.21
C PHE A 256 -4.38 15.24 14.81
N GLY A 257 -3.49 14.89 13.88
CA GLY A 257 -3.59 15.28 12.48
C GLY A 257 -4.74 14.54 11.76
N LEU A 258 -5.21 15.12 10.64
CA LEU A 258 -6.34 14.60 9.84
C LEU A 258 -6.20 13.11 9.49
N ALA A 259 -5.01 12.67 9.08
CA ALA A 259 -4.76 11.27 8.73
C ALA A 259 -4.90 10.32 9.93
N ASN A 260 -4.45 10.73 11.12
CA ASN A 260 -4.55 9.92 12.34
C ASN A 260 -5.99 9.90 12.85
N LEU A 261 -6.68 11.06 12.84
CA LEU A 261 -8.10 11.13 13.16
C LEU A 261 -8.94 10.25 12.24
N LYS A 262 -8.65 10.24 10.93
CA LYS A 262 -9.29 9.33 9.97
C LYS A 262 -9.07 7.87 10.34
N ASN A 263 -7.85 7.47 10.71
CA ASN A 263 -7.56 6.10 11.12
C ASN A 263 -8.32 5.72 12.42
N ILE A 264 -8.30 6.58 13.44
CA ILE A 264 -9.00 6.38 14.70
C ILE A 264 -10.51 6.26 14.47
N ALA A 265 -11.08 7.19 13.68
CA ALA A 265 -12.49 7.21 13.34
C ALA A 265 -12.90 5.95 12.55
N PHE A 266 -12.07 5.53 11.58
CA PHE A 266 -12.33 4.31 10.81
C PHE A 266 -12.33 3.07 11.70
N ILE A 267 -11.33 2.91 12.58
CA ILE A 267 -11.24 1.76 13.49
C ILE A 267 -12.40 1.76 14.49
N GLY A 268 -12.78 2.92 15.02
CA GLY A 268 -13.94 3.09 15.89
C GLY A 268 -15.24 2.72 15.21
N ALA A 269 -15.53 3.35 14.07
CA ALA A 269 -16.73 3.08 13.29
C ALA A 269 -16.80 1.60 12.88
N PHE A 270 -15.70 1.04 12.37
CA PHE A 270 -15.64 -0.36 11.97
C PHE A 270 -15.88 -1.30 13.15
N THR A 271 -15.20 -1.10 14.28
CA THR A 271 -15.35 -1.95 15.47
C THR A 271 -16.76 -1.90 16.04
N LEU A 272 -17.36 -0.71 16.12
CA LEU A 272 -18.69 -0.53 16.70
C LEU A 272 -19.80 -1.02 15.76
N TYR A 273 -19.68 -0.76 14.45
CA TYR A 273 -20.69 -1.13 13.46
C TYR A 273 -20.55 -2.58 13.00
N TYR A 274 -19.36 -3.00 12.54
CA TYR A 274 -19.12 -4.33 11.99
C TYR A 274 -19.21 -5.39 13.10
N PHE A 275 -18.60 -5.18 14.27
CA PHE A 275 -18.68 -6.13 15.39
C PHE A 275 -19.80 -5.81 16.39
N ARG A 276 -20.90 -5.19 15.95
CA ARG A 276 -22.06 -4.88 16.82
C ARG A 276 -22.57 -6.12 17.55
N LYS A 277 -22.68 -7.25 16.85
CA LYS A 277 -23.15 -8.55 17.39
C LYS A 277 -22.04 -9.42 18.00
N GLY A 278 -20.84 -8.87 18.18
CA GLY A 278 -19.64 -9.64 18.57
C GLY A 278 -18.84 -10.13 17.36
N ILE A 279 -17.75 -10.86 17.63
CA ILE A 279 -16.89 -11.47 16.60
C ILE A 279 -17.34 -12.91 16.39
N MET A 280 -17.80 -13.24 15.18
CA MET A 280 -18.13 -14.62 14.81
C MET A 280 -16.87 -15.35 14.29
N LYS A 281 -16.89 -16.69 14.27
CA LYS A 281 -15.74 -17.48 13.76
C LYS A 281 -15.38 -17.14 12.31
N GLU A 282 -16.38 -16.84 11.49
CA GLU A 282 -16.23 -16.46 10.08
C GLU A 282 -15.57 -15.07 9.92
N ASP A 283 -15.70 -14.21 10.93
CA ASP A 283 -15.14 -12.86 10.91
C ASP A 283 -13.62 -12.84 11.22
N ARG A 284 -13.00 -13.98 11.52
CA ARG A 284 -11.57 -14.04 11.88
C ARG A 284 -10.68 -13.39 10.83
N PHE A 285 -11.02 -13.56 9.55
CA PHE A 285 -10.27 -12.92 8.47
C PHE A 285 -10.32 -11.40 8.55
N VAL A 286 -11.52 -10.85 8.67
CA VAL A 286 -11.75 -9.41 8.78
C VAL A 286 -11.15 -8.83 10.06
N TYR A 287 -11.19 -9.60 11.16
CA TYR A 287 -10.56 -9.24 12.42
C TYR A 287 -9.04 -9.05 12.29
N ILE A 288 -8.34 -10.01 11.66
CA ILE A 288 -6.88 -9.90 11.47
C ILE A 288 -6.52 -8.73 10.56
N LEU A 289 -7.30 -8.48 9.50
CA LEU A 289 -7.10 -7.30 8.65
C LEU A 289 -7.25 -5.98 9.43
N LEU A 290 -8.22 -5.92 10.34
CA LEU A 290 -8.46 -4.76 11.20
C LEU A 290 -7.35 -4.59 12.23
N ILE A 291 -6.83 -5.68 12.79
CA ILE A 291 -5.68 -5.65 13.69
C ILE A 291 -4.45 -5.11 12.94
N ALA A 292 -4.16 -5.60 11.74
CA ALA A 292 -3.10 -5.06 10.91
C ALA A 292 -3.30 -3.56 10.67
N TYR A 293 -4.49 -3.13 10.24
CA TYR A 293 -4.80 -1.71 10.08
C TYR A 293 -4.55 -0.91 11.37
N SER A 294 -4.92 -1.46 12.53
CA SER A 294 -4.76 -0.83 13.83
C SER A 294 -3.30 -0.74 14.27
N ILE A 295 -2.48 -1.75 13.97
CA ILE A 295 -1.02 -1.68 14.15
C ILE A 295 -0.45 -0.57 13.28
N GLY A 296 -0.88 -0.48 12.00
CA GLY A 296 -0.45 0.59 11.11
C GLY A 296 -0.78 1.99 11.64
N ALA A 297 -2.01 2.17 12.14
CA ALA A 297 -2.45 3.40 12.77
C ALA A 297 -1.66 3.71 14.06
N ALA A 298 -1.46 2.69 14.91
CA ALA A 298 -0.73 2.83 16.17
C ALA A 298 0.73 3.22 15.93
N VAL A 299 1.42 2.57 14.99
CA VAL A 299 2.79 2.92 14.59
C VAL A 299 2.84 4.36 14.09
N ARG A 300 1.92 4.77 13.21
CA ARG A 300 1.90 6.14 12.69
C ARG A 300 1.67 7.20 13.78
N ILE A 301 0.87 6.88 14.80
CA ILE A 301 0.62 7.76 15.95
C ILE A 301 1.84 7.79 16.88
N THR A 302 2.42 6.63 17.23
CA THR A 302 3.60 6.55 18.10
C THR A 302 4.78 7.30 17.51
N PHE A 303 5.02 7.19 16.21
CA PHE A 303 6.10 7.85 15.48
C PHE A 303 5.65 9.16 14.82
N SER A 304 4.71 9.89 15.43
CA SER A 304 4.23 11.17 14.90
C SER A 304 5.34 12.23 14.81
N ASP A 305 6.32 12.14 15.69
CA ASP A 305 7.55 12.96 15.73
C ASP A 305 8.65 12.46 14.77
N PHE A 306 8.43 11.34 14.07
CA PHE A 306 9.29 10.83 13.00
C PHE A 306 8.45 10.40 11.79
N SER A 307 7.83 11.39 11.13
CA SER A 307 6.72 11.19 10.19
C SER A 307 7.00 10.25 9.03
N ILE A 308 8.24 10.17 8.54
CA ILE A 308 8.58 9.26 7.43
C ILE A 308 8.64 7.82 7.88
N PHE A 309 9.21 7.56 9.04
CA PHE A 309 9.25 6.21 9.58
C PHE A 309 7.83 5.76 9.94
N GLY A 310 7.11 6.58 10.72
CA GLY A 310 5.71 6.32 11.07
C GLY A 310 4.80 6.21 9.84
N GLY A 311 5.03 7.03 8.83
CA GLY A 311 4.32 7.05 7.56
C GLY A 311 4.56 5.80 6.74
N ARG A 312 5.82 5.42 6.47
CA ARG A 312 6.16 4.25 5.64
C ARG A 312 5.78 2.95 6.36
N VAL A 313 6.17 2.78 7.62
CA VAL A 313 5.85 1.56 8.38
C VAL A 313 4.34 1.46 8.62
N GLY A 314 3.69 2.56 9.00
CA GLY A 314 2.23 2.59 9.17
C GLY A 314 1.49 2.26 7.87
N ASN A 315 1.89 2.88 6.75
CA ASN A 315 1.26 2.65 5.45
C ASN A 315 1.41 1.21 4.95
N LEU A 316 2.43 0.46 5.41
CA LEU A 316 2.60 -0.95 5.07
C LEU A 316 1.37 -1.76 5.52
N PHE A 317 0.93 -1.54 6.76
CA PHE A 317 -0.22 -2.23 7.33
C PHE A 317 -1.56 -1.61 6.94
N LEU A 318 -1.62 -0.29 6.78
CA LEU A 318 -2.83 0.39 6.27
C LEU A 318 -3.20 -0.07 4.84
N HIS A 319 -2.33 -0.85 4.16
CA HIS A 319 -2.67 -1.51 2.91
C HIS A 319 -3.92 -2.42 3.03
N THR A 320 -4.31 -2.89 4.22
CA THR A 320 -5.53 -3.69 4.40
C THR A 320 -6.83 -2.90 4.20
N GLU A 321 -6.77 -1.57 4.13
CA GLU A 321 -7.95 -0.69 4.06
C GLU A 321 -8.92 -0.99 2.92
N PRO A 322 -8.48 -1.19 1.66
CA PRO A 322 -9.42 -1.46 0.56
C PRO A 322 -10.20 -2.76 0.76
N LEU A 323 -9.63 -3.74 1.46
CA LEU A 323 -10.32 -4.99 1.81
C LEU A 323 -11.33 -4.73 2.93
N LEU A 324 -10.92 -4.06 4.01
CA LEU A 324 -11.80 -3.73 5.12
C LEU A 324 -13.01 -2.93 4.65
N PHE A 325 -12.80 -1.92 3.80
CA PHE A 325 -13.88 -1.10 3.28
C PHE A 325 -14.88 -1.91 2.44
N ALA A 326 -14.39 -2.85 1.61
CA ALA A 326 -15.26 -3.77 0.87
C ALA A 326 -16.12 -4.63 1.80
N PHE A 327 -15.55 -5.16 2.89
CA PHE A 327 -16.33 -5.89 3.90
C PHE A 327 -17.36 -5.01 4.60
N LEU A 328 -17.02 -3.75 4.91
CA LEU A 328 -17.94 -2.80 5.53
C LEU A 328 -19.13 -2.51 4.61
N MET A 329 -18.86 -2.24 3.33
CA MET A 329 -19.87 -1.95 2.31
C MET A 329 -20.81 -3.13 2.05
N LEU A 330 -20.30 -4.37 2.10
CA LEU A 330 -21.14 -5.56 1.98
C LEU A 330 -22.23 -5.62 3.05
N ARG A 331 -21.97 -5.08 4.25
CA ARG A 331 -22.97 -5.02 5.34
C ARG A 331 -23.96 -3.87 5.18
N ILE A 332 -23.55 -2.79 4.52
CA ILE A 332 -24.39 -1.61 4.30
C ILE A 332 -25.23 -1.86 3.05
N ARG A 333 -26.55 -2.05 3.21
CA ARG A 333 -27.45 -2.41 2.10
C ARG A 333 -27.96 -1.22 1.29
N ASN A 334 -27.70 0.00 1.73
CA ASN A 334 -28.14 1.21 1.02
C ASN A 334 -27.12 1.60 -0.06
N LEU A 335 -27.53 1.51 -1.33
CA LEU A 335 -26.70 1.82 -2.50
C LEU A 335 -26.17 3.26 -2.49
N LEU A 336 -27.05 4.23 -2.23
CA LEU A 336 -26.69 5.66 -2.24
C LEU A 336 -25.70 5.98 -1.12
N LEU A 337 -25.91 5.42 0.08
CA LEU A 337 -24.98 5.59 1.19
C LEU A 337 -23.61 4.98 0.87
N ASN A 338 -23.58 3.75 0.35
CA ASN A 338 -22.34 3.10 -0.07
C ASN A 338 -21.60 3.92 -1.12
N PHE A 339 -22.30 4.34 -2.17
CA PHE A 339 -21.69 5.14 -3.23
C PHE A 339 -21.18 6.48 -2.71
N PHE A 340 -21.95 7.18 -1.87
CA PHE A 340 -21.54 8.44 -1.27
C PHE A 340 -20.31 8.28 -0.36
N MET A 341 -20.26 7.22 0.45
CA MET A 341 -19.08 6.91 1.27
C MET A 341 -17.86 6.62 0.38
N LEU A 342 -18.02 5.82 -0.68
CA LEU A 342 -16.94 5.51 -1.64
C LEU A 342 -16.44 6.78 -2.32
N PHE A 343 -17.36 7.61 -2.83
CA PHE A 343 -17.03 8.86 -3.48
C PHE A 343 -16.28 9.80 -2.53
N SER A 344 -16.77 9.95 -1.29
CA SER A 344 -16.16 10.82 -0.28
C SER A 344 -14.74 10.38 0.07
N ILE A 345 -14.54 9.08 0.33
CA ILE A 345 -13.21 8.57 0.71
C ILE A 345 -12.24 8.58 -0.48
N THR A 346 -12.71 8.29 -1.69
CA THR A 346 -11.90 8.38 -2.93
C THR A 346 -11.48 9.82 -3.19
N THR A 347 -12.40 10.78 -3.04
CA THR A 347 -12.12 12.22 -3.18
C THR A 347 -11.10 12.68 -2.13
N TYR A 348 -11.29 12.26 -0.87
CA TYR A 348 -10.33 12.54 0.21
C TYR A 348 -8.94 12.02 -0.13
N TYR A 349 -8.82 10.79 -0.65
CA TYR A 349 -7.52 10.21 -0.98
C TYR A 349 -6.84 10.86 -2.18
N LEU A 350 -7.62 11.23 -3.21
CA LEU A 350 -7.11 12.00 -4.32
C LEU A 350 -6.59 13.36 -3.86
N ALA A 351 -7.38 14.09 -3.06
CA ALA A 351 -6.95 15.37 -2.48
C ALA A 351 -5.72 15.21 -1.58
N TYR A 352 -5.69 14.16 -0.74
CA TYR A 352 -4.54 13.87 0.11
C TYR A 352 -3.27 13.61 -0.72
N ASN A 353 -3.36 12.78 -1.76
CA ASN A 353 -2.20 12.39 -2.55
C ASN A 353 -1.76 13.43 -3.59
N THR A 354 -2.63 14.32 -4.08
CA THR A 354 -2.26 15.30 -5.11
C THR A 354 -2.21 16.75 -4.64
N ILE A 355 -2.71 17.06 -3.43
CA ILE A 355 -2.81 18.45 -2.93
C ILE A 355 -2.25 18.59 -1.51
N LEU A 356 -2.62 17.72 -0.56
CA LEU A 356 -2.40 17.96 0.87
C LEU A 356 -1.14 17.29 1.45
N SER A 357 -0.56 16.30 0.78
CA SER A 357 0.58 15.53 1.29
C SER A 357 1.90 16.22 0.98
N ALA A 358 2.87 16.11 1.88
CA ALA A 358 4.25 16.56 1.62
C ALA A 358 4.89 15.82 0.42
N GLN A 359 4.40 14.62 0.09
CA GLN A 359 4.82 13.84 -1.07
C GLN A 359 3.78 13.89 -2.20
N SER A 360 3.05 15.00 -2.30
CA SER A 360 2.01 15.14 -3.30
C SER A 360 2.55 15.13 -4.72
N ILE A 361 1.87 14.39 -5.59
CA ILE A 361 2.20 14.32 -7.00
C ILE A 361 1.59 15.53 -7.72
N MET A 362 2.44 16.39 -8.26
CA MET A 362 2.06 17.67 -8.88
C MET A 362 1.66 17.54 -10.34
N GLY A 363 2.05 16.44 -11.01
CA GLY A 363 1.85 16.27 -12.44
C GLY A 363 1.87 14.82 -12.90
N TYR A 364 1.48 14.61 -14.15
CA TYR A 364 1.66 13.34 -14.85
C TYR A 364 2.18 13.66 -16.25
N SER A 365 3.27 13.01 -16.64
CA SER A 365 3.82 13.08 -17.98
C SER A 365 3.86 11.68 -18.57
N VAL A 366 3.78 11.58 -19.91
CA VAL A 366 4.03 10.32 -20.62
C VAL A 366 5.51 10.30 -21.01
N ALA A 367 6.17 9.17 -20.76
CA ALA A 367 7.56 8.98 -21.12
C ALA A 367 7.78 9.23 -22.62
N PRO A 368 8.87 9.88 -23.03
CA PRO A 368 9.14 10.19 -24.44
C PRO A 368 9.00 8.97 -25.36
N LEU A 369 9.43 7.79 -24.89
CA LEU A 369 9.36 6.53 -25.61
C LEU A 369 7.92 6.11 -25.98
N PHE A 370 6.93 6.47 -25.17
CA PHE A 370 5.53 6.09 -25.36
C PHE A 370 4.67 7.22 -25.93
N ARG A 371 5.28 8.37 -26.29
CA ARG A 371 4.55 9.45 -26.95
C ARG A 371 4.31 9.07 -28.40
N ILE A 372 3.04 9.00 -28.78
CA ILE A 372 2.63 8.75 -30.16
C ILE A 372 2.86 10.00 -31.03
N PHE A 373 2.85 11.19 -30.42
CA PHE A 373 3.12 12.47 -31.08
C PHE A 373 4.16 13.25 -30.26
N SER A 374 5.25 13.65 -30.91
CA SER A 374 6.38 14.40 -30.34
C SER A 374 6.06 15.87 -30.14
#